data_AF-A0A7S1KZL2-F1
#
_entry.id   AF-A0A7S1KZL2-F1
#
_cell.length_a   1.000
_cell.length_b   1.000
_cell.length_c   1.000
_cell.angle_alpha   90.00
_cell.angle_beta   90.00
_cell.angle_gamma   90.00
#
_symmetry.space_group_name_H-M   'P 1'
#
loop_
_entity.id
_entity.type
_entity.pdbx_description
1 polymer ?
#
loop_
_entity_poly.entity_id
_entity_poly.type
_entity_poly.pdbx_seq_one_letter_code
_entity_poly.pdbx_strand_id
1 'polypeptide(L)'
;LWAALSKEAARKICTSGRFIDISMTAWAFAKAGTAERVLFGQLGRAALECTDLPPHTIANLVWAFAKSKNHNPPLFEMLAKRATQSVECFDRQSISNTVWAY
;
A
#
# COMPACT_ATOMS: atom_id res chain seq x y z
N LEU A 1 0.11 -13.09 17.70
CA LEU A 1 0.64 -13.25 16.33
C LEU A 1 0.79 -11.92 15.60
N TRP A 2 -0.30 -11.20 15.32
CA TRP A 2 -0.26 -9.95 14.53
C TRP A 2 0.66 -8.86 15.06
N ALA A 3 0.70 -8.62 16.37
CA ALA A 3 1.65 -7.66 16.97
C ALA A 3 3.12 -8.05 16.71
N ALA A 4 3.45 -9.34 16.74
CA ALA A 4 4.81 -9.82 16.46
C ALA A 4 5.15 -9.67 14.96
N LEU A 5 4.21 -9.97 14.07
CA LEU A 5 4.36 -9.74 12.64
C LEU A 5 4.46 -8.25 12.29
N SER A 6 3.67 -7.40 12.96
CA SER A 6 3.71 -5.93 12.81
C SER A 6 5.09 -5.39 13.15
N LYS A 7 5.65 -5.80 14.30
CA LYS A 7 7.00 -5.43 14.72
C LYS A 7 8.07 -5.90 13.73
N GLU A 8 7.97 -7.13 13.23
CA GLU A 8 8.97 -7.66 12.29
C GLU A 8 8.85 -7.04 10.89
N ALA A 9 7.62 -6.76 10.43
CA ALA A 9 7.36 -6.04 9.18
C ALA A 9 7.89 -4.61 9.24
N ALA A 10 7.67 -3.90 10.35
CA ALA A 10 8.25 -2.58 10.58
C ALA A 10 9.79 -2.60 10.46
N ARG A 11 10.42 -3.65 11.00
CA ARG A 11 11.89 -3.77 11.02
C ARG A 11 12.50 -4.13 9.66
N LYS A 12 11.86 -5.02 8.89
CA LYS A 12 12.41 -5.57 7.64
C LYS A 12 11.87 -4.91 6.37
N ILE A 13 10.61 -4.49 6.38
CA ILE A 13 9.88 -4.07 5.19
C ILE A 13 9.86 -2.54 5.10
N CYS A 14 9.62 -1.85 6.21
CA CYS A 14 9.55 -0.38 6.19
C CYS A 14 10.92 0.30 6.07
N THR A 15 12.02 -0.43 6.32
CA THR A 15 13.40 0.11 6.28
C THR A 15 14.11 -0.18 4.96
N SER A 16 13.81 -1.31 4.30
CA SER A 16 14.51 -1.77 3.10
C SER A 16 13.68 -2.70 2.22
N GLY A 17 12.35 -2.71 2.38
CA GLY A 17 11.47 -3.59 1.60
C GLY A 17 11.33 -3.12 0.16
N ARG A 18 11.11 -4.05 -0.76
CA ARG A 18 10.75 -3.69 -2.14
C ARG A 18 9.29 -3.26 -2.18
N PHE A 19 8.92 -2.56 -3.26
CA PHE A 19 7.55 -2.10 -3.49
C PHE A 19 6.49 -3.21 -3.31
N ILE A 20 6.80 -4.44 -3.75
CA ILE A 20 5.89 -5.58 -3.64
C ILE A 20 5.72 -6.05 -2.19
N ASP A 21 6.80 -6.03 -1.41
CA ASP A 21 6.76 -6.45 0.00
C ASP A 21 5.95 -5.44 0.82
N ILE A 22 6.10 -4.14 0.54
CA ILE A 22 5.34 -3.05 1.19
C ILE A 22 3.85 -3.20 0.88
N SER A 23 3.48 -3.33 -0.40
CA SER A 23 2.07 -3.41 -0.81
C SER A 23 1.38 -4.69 -0.34
N MET A 24 2.06 -5.84 -0.41
CA MET A 24 1.52 -7.11 0.06
C MET A 24 1.35 -7.13 1.58
N THR A 25 2.27 -6.50 2.32
CA THR A 25 2.14 -6.34 3.78
C THR A 25 0.93 -5.48 4.12
N ALA A 26 0.81 -4.30 3.51
CA ALA A 26 -0.36 -3.44 3.70
C ALA A 26 -1.66 -4.20 3.39
N TRP A 27 -1.71 -4.90 2.26
CA TRP A 27 -2.86 -5.69 1.85
C TRP A 27 -3.21 -6.78 2.86
N ALA A 28 -2.23 -7.56 3.33
CA ALA A 28 -2.47 -8.66 4.28
C ALA A 28 -3.03 -8.15 5.61
N PHE A 29 -2.45 -7.09 6.19
CA PHE A 29 -2.95 -6.49 7.43
C PHE A 29 -4.34 -5.85 7.26
N ALA A 30 -4.60 -5.18 6.13
CA ALA A 30 -5.92 -4.64 5.81
C ALA A 30 -6.98 -5.74 5.65
N LYS A 31 -6.64 -6.82 4.94
CA LYS A 31 -7.51 -7.97 4.70
C LYS A 31 -7.85 -8.71 6.00
N ALA A 32 -6.87 -8.84 6.90
CA ALA A 32 -7.04 -9.47 8.21
C ALA A 32 -7.81 -8.61 9.23
N GLY A 33 -8.04 -7.32 8.93
CA GLY A 33 -8.70 -6.40 9.86
C GLY A 33 -7.80 -5.97 11.04
N THR A 34 -6.49 -6.17 10.94
CA THR A 34 -5.51 -5.87 12.00
C THR A 34 -4.57 -4.74 11.58
N ALA A 35 -5.08 -3.78 10.81
CA ALA A 35 -4.31 -2.69 10.23
C ALA A 35 -3.95 -1.60 11.26
N GLU A 36 -2.93 -1.86 12.05
CA GLU A 36 -2.40 -0.94 13.06
C GLU A 36 -1.90 0.37 12.43
N ARG A 37 -2.36 1.51 12.97
CA ARG A 37 -2.05 2.86 12.45
C ARG A 37 -0.55 3.15 12.38
N VAL A 38 0.22 2.66 13.35
CA VAL A 38 1.67 2.87 13.41
C VAL A 38 2.36 2.18 12.23
N LEU A 39 2.05 0.90 11.99
CA LEU A 39 2.60 0.15 10.87
C LEU A 39 2.18 0.76 9.53
N PHE A 40 0.92 1.17 9.37
CA PHE A 40 0.46 1.81 8.13
C PHE A 40 1.13 3.17 7.87
N GLY A 41 1.44 3.93 8.92
CA GLY A 41 2.25 5.14 8.80
C GLY A 41 3.65 4.85 8.24
N GLN A 42 4.29 3.79 8.74
CA GLN A 42 5.62 3.37 8.29
C GLN A 42 5.61 2.81 6.86
N LEU A 43 4.63 1.97 6.53
CA LEU A 43 4.44 1.45 5.18
C LEU A 43 4.16 2.58 4.18
N GLY A 44 3.37 3.58 4.58
CA GLY A 44 3.08 4.73 3.74
C GLY A 44 4.32 5.57 3.46
N ARG A 45 5.17 5.79 4.48
CA ARG A 45 6.46 6.44 4.29
C ARG A 45 7.38 5.66 3.36
N ALA A 46 7.51 4.35 3.58
CA ALA A 46 8.33 3.49 2.72
C ALA A 46 7.82 3.48 1.26
N ALA A 47 6.51 3.49 1.05
CA ALA A 47 5.91 3.59 -0.28
C ALA A 47 6.19 4.95 -0.96
N LEU A 48 6.20 6.06 -0.22
CA LEU A 48 6.57 7.38 -0.74
C LEU A 48 8.03 7.45 -1.21
N GLU A 49 8.91 6.68 -0.55
CA GLU A 49 10.34 6.58 -0.88
C GLU A 49 10.61 5.63 -2.06
N CYS A 50 9.63 4.84 -2.51
CA CYS A 50 9.78 3.93 -3.65
C CYS A 50 9.82 4.69 -4.99
N THR A 51 10.88 4.51 -5.78
CA THR A 51 10.97 5.04 -7.15
C THR A 51 10.05 4.30 -8.11
N ASP A 52 9.95 2.97 -7.99
CA ASP A 52 9.14 2.13 -8.85
C ASP A 52 7.88 1.65 -8.13
N LEU A 53 6.72 1.90 -8.74
CA LEU A 53 5.42 1.43 -8.26
C LEU A 53 4.61 0.95 -9.48
N PRO A 54 4.71 -0.34 -9.86
CA PRO A 54 3.92 -0.87 -10.96
C PRO A 54 2.42 -0.87 -10.63
N PRO A 55 1.53 -0.93 -11.64
CA PRO A 55 0.07 -0.85 -11.48
C PRO A 55 -0.52 -1.71 -10.36
N HIS A 56 -0.13 -2.99 -10.27
CA HIS A 56 -0.62 -3.90 -9.24
C HIS A 56 -0.26 -3.45 -7.82
N THR A 57 0.92 -2.86 -7.65
CA THR A 57 1.40 -2.35 -6.36
C THR A 57 0.63 -1.10 -5.96
N ILE A 58 0.40 -0.20 -6.92
CA ILE A 58 -0.45 0.98 -6.73
C ILE A 58 -1.84 0.54 -6.26
N ALA A 59 -2.48 -0.36 -7.00
CA ALA A 59 -3.81 -0.88 -6.70
C ALA A 59 -3.89 -1.52 -5.31
N ASN A 60 -2.88 -2.31 -4.92
CA ASN A 60 -2.82 -2.93 -3.59
C ASN A 60 -2.66 -1.89 -2.48
N LEU A 61 -1.82 -0.87 -2.67
CA LEU A 61 -1.62 0.18 -1.67
C LEU A 61 -2.89 1.02 -1.47
N VAL A 62 -3.50 1.53 -2.55
CA VAL A 62 -4.73 2.33 -2.41
C VAL A 62 -5.85 1.51 -1.77
N TRP A 63 -6.04 0.25 -2.19
CA TRP A 63 -7.04 -0.63 -1.62
C TRP A 63 -6.78 -0.91 -0.14
N ALA A 64 -5.54 -1.23 0.24
CA ALA A 64 -5.20 -1.56 1.62
C ALA A 64 -5.39 -0.36 2.56
N PHE A 65 -4.96 0.83 2.15
CA PHE A 65 -5.11 2.04 2.97
C PHE A 65 -6.58 2.48 3.06
N ALA A 66 -7.35 2.40 1.97
CA ALA A 66 -8.79 2.67 1.99
C ALA A 66 -9.55 1.66 2.87
N LYS A 67 -9.32 0.35 2.68
CA LYS A 67 -9.99 -0.72 3.44
C LYS A 67 -9.72 -0.62 4.93
N SER A 68 -8.50 -0.25 5.31
CA SER A 68 -8.09 -0.11 6.71
C SER A 68 -8.49 1.22 7.35
N LYS A 69 -9.05 2.17 6.59
CA LYS A 69 -9.37 3.55 7.04
C LYS A 69 -8.15 4.31 7.56
N ASN A 70 -6.94 3.93 7.12
CA ASN A 70 -5.71 4.65 7.43
C ASN A 70 -5.50 5.74 6.37
N HIS A 71 -6.20 6.86 6.50
CA HIS A 71 -6.05 7.97 5.56
C HIS A 71 -4.63 8.52 5.58
N ASN A 72 -4.01 8.57 4.40
CA ASN A 72 -2.69 9.16 4.18
C ASN A 72 -2.76 10.01 2.90
N PRO A 73 -3.20 11.28 3.00
CA PRO A 73 -3.43 12.13 1.82
C PRO A 73 -2.20 12.27 0.91
N PRO A 74 -0.97 12.50 1.43
CA PRO A 74 0.23 12.56 0.58
C PRO A 74 0.47 11.28 -0.21
N LEU A 75 0.24 10.11 0.40
CA LEU A 75 0.38 8.83 -0.29
C LEU A 75 -0.68 8.68 -1.40
N PHE A 76 -1.95 9.01 -1.13
CA PHE A 76 -3.00 8.94 -2.14
C PHE A 76 -2.75 9.89 -3.31
N GLU A 77 -2.31 11.12 -3.05
CA GLU A 77 -1.97 12.07 -4.12
C GLU A 77 -0.85 11.54 -5.02
N MET A 78 0.23 11.01 -4.44
CA MET A 78 1.32 10.41 -5.19
C MET A 78 0.85 9.19 -5.99
N LEU A 79 0.06 8.30 -5.38
CA LEU A 79 -0.45 7.10 -6.04
C LEU A 79 -1.42 7.44 -7.18
N ALA A 80 -2.30 8.43 -7.01
CA ALA A 80 -3.18 8.91 -8.06
C ALA A 80 -2.39 9.43 -9.26
N LYS A 81 -1.36 10.26 -9.02
CA LYS A 81 -0.49 10.77 -10.08
C LYS A 81 0.17 9.64 -10.88
N ARG A 82 0.74 8.64 -10.19
CA ARG A 82 1.39 7.49 -10.86
C ARG A 82 0.38 6.57 -11.55
N ALA A 83 -0.80 6.38 -10.97
CA ALA A 83 -1.87 5.62 -11.58
C ALA A 83 -2.28 6.24 -12.92
N THR A 84 -2.51 7.55 -12.96
CA THR A 84 -2.85 8.28 -14.20
C THR A 84 -1.77 8.14 -15.27
N GLN A 85 -0.49 8.18 -14.88
CA GLN A 85 0.64 8.04 -15.81
C GLN A 85 0.79 6.63 -16.41
N SER A 86 0.20 5.61 -15.78
CA SER A 86 0.38 4.20 -16.15
C SER A 86 -0.95 3.46 -16.31
N VAL A 87 -2.07 4.18 -16.43
CA VAL A 87 -3.43 3.63 -16.36
C VAL A 87 -3.69 2.56 -17.43
N GLU A 88 -3.12 2.71 -18.61
CA GLU A 88 -3.23 1.74 -19.72
C GLU A 88 -2.57 0.39 -19.41
N CYS A 89 -1.61 0.36 -18.48
CA CYS A 89 -0.93 -0.85 -18.03
C CYS A 89 -1.65 -1.57 -16.89
N PHE A 90 -2.78 -1.05 -16.41
CA PHE A 90 -3.54 -1.69 -15.35
C PHE A 90 -4.29 -2.90 -15.91
N ASP A 91 -4.18 -4.03 -15.22
CA ASP A 91 -5.06 -5.17 -15.48
C ASP A 91 -6.46 -4.94 -14.89
N ARG A 92 -7.38 -5.84 -15.23
CA ARG A 92 -8.78 -5.77 -14.80
C ARG A 92 -8.94 -5.63 -13.28
N GLN A 93 -8.10 -6.34 -12.52
CA GLN A 93 -8.17 -6.31 -11.06
C GLN A 93 -7.62 -5.00 -10.50
N SER A 94 -6.51 -4.50 -11.04
CA SER A 94 -5.86 -3.27 -10.61
C SER A 94 -6.77 -2.07 -10.84
N ILE A 95 -7.47 -2.01 -11.98
CA ILE A 95 -8.47 -0.96 -12.23
C ILE A 95 -9.60 -1.06 -11.21
N SER A 96 -10.19 -2.25 -11.04
CA SER A 96 -11.32 -2.45 -10.13
C SER A 96 -10.98 -2.08 -8.68
N ASN A 97 -9.79 -2.46 -8.21
CA ASN A 97 -9.32 -2.15 -6.87
C ASN A 97 -9.07 -0.65 -6.69
N THR A 98 -8.48 0.01 -7.69
CA THR A 98 -8.21 1.45 -7.64
C THR A 98 -9.51 2.24 -7.61
N VAL A 99 -10.46 1.92 -8.49
CA VAL A 99 -11.77 2.60 -8.56
C VAL A 99 -12.58 2.40 -7.28
N TRP A 100 -12.53 1.23 -6.65
CA TRP A 100 -13.23 1.01 -5.38
C TRP A 100 -12.60 1.78 -4.21
N ALA A 101 -11.29 2.01 -4.25
CA ALA A 101 -10.54 2.60 -3.15
C ALA A 101 -10.60 4.13 -3.09
N TYR A 102 -10.89 4.78 -4.21
CA TYR A 102 -11.12 6.23 -4.32
C TYR A 102 -12.61 6.56 -4.26
#